data_AF-A0AAY4CQQ2-F1
#
_entry.id   AF-A0AAY4CQQ2-F1
#
_cell.length_a   1.000
_cell.length_b   1.000
_cell.length_c   1.000
_cell.angle_alpha   90.00
_cell.angle_beta   90.00
_cell.angle_gamma   90.00
#
_symmetry.space_group_name_H-M   'P 1'
#
loop_
_entity.id
_entity.type
_entity.pdbx_description
1 polymer ?
#
loop_
_entity_poly.entity_id
_entity_poly.type
_entity_poly.pdbx_seq_one_letter_code
_entity_poly.pdbx_strand_id
1 'polypeptide(L)'
;MDTIYKLPISNANECENANGGCEGSCCNTIGSFYCKCPEGSRLADDGKACMGEKRRLLEPGEESTRTTCSSGFHYQYYRHNCCVPPYCFV
;
A
#
# COMPACT_ATOMS: atom_id res chain seq x y z
N MET A 1 31.79 -3.06 23.12
CA MET A 1 31.59 -1.61 23.37
C MET A 1 30.48 -1.18 22.43
N ASP A 2 29.31 -1.05 23.03
CA ASP A 2 27.98 -1.20 22.45
C ASP A 2 27.68 -0.20 21.34
N THR A 3 27.44 -0.72 20.15
CA THR A 3 26.99 0.02 18.95
C THR A 3 25.51 0.45 19.06
N ILE A 4 25.05 0.83 20.26
CA ILE A 4 23.64 1.13 20.57
C ILE A 4 23.44 2.64 20.92
N TYR A 5 24.51 3.41 21.15
CA TYR A 5 24.43 4.81 21.61
C TYR A 5 24.55 5.88 20.50
N LYS A 6 24.29 5.53 19.23
CA LYS A 6 24.38 6.46 18.08
C LYS A 6 23.04 6.92 17.51
N LEU A 7 21.91 6.54 18.11
CA LEU A 7 20.63 7.19 17.76
C LEU A 7 20.52 8.44 18.62
N PRO A 8 20.62 9.66 18.04
CA PRO A 8 20.32 10.87 18.80
C PRO A 8 18.90 10.70 19.34
N ILE A 9 18.70 10.97 20.62
CA ILE A 9 17.38 11.09 21.26
C ILE A 9 16.67 12.34 20.70
N SER A 10 16.45 12.35 19.39
CA SER A 10 15.62 13.34 18.70
C SER A 10 14.21 13.14 19.23
N ASN A 11 13.74 14.11 20.00
CA ASN A 11 12.35 14.21 20.43
C ASN A 11 11.49 14.95 19.41
N ALA A 12 12.10 15.41 18.31
CA ALA A 12 11.37 16.00 17.21
C ALA A 12 10.43 14.94 16.66
N ASN A 13 9.16 15.29 16.51
CA ASN A 13 8.21 14.42 15.85
C ASN A 13 8.23 14.76 14.36
N GLU A 14 8.99 14.01 13.57
CA GLU A 14 9.07 14.23 12.13
C GLU A 14 7.71 14.00 11.43
N CYS A 15 6.77 13.30 12.07
CA CYS A 15 5.41 13.15 11.56
C CYS A 15 4.59 14.44 11.60
N GLU A 16 4.89 15.39 12.49
CA GLU A 16 4.21 16.70 12.51
C GLU A 16 4.50 17.50 11.24
N ASN A 17 5.64 17.24 10.60
CA ASN A 17 6.02 17.88 9.36
C ASN A 17 5.56 17.04 8.15
N ALA A 18 4.40 17.39 7.59
CA ALA A 18 3.83 16.76 6.41
C ALA A 18 3.74 15.22 6.52
N ASN A 19 3.37 14.69 7.70
CA ASN A 19 3.25 13.25 7.96
C ASN A 19 4.56 12.49 7.73
N GLY A 20 5.73 13.12 7.92
CA GLY A 20 7.04 12.52 7.59
C GLY A 20 7.24 12.25 6.09
N GLY A 21 6.31 12.72 5.24
CA GLY A 21 6.18 12.34 3.83
C GLY A 21 5.59 10.95 3.60
N CYS A 22 4.97 10.32 4.60
CA CYS A 22 4.33 9.02 4.47
C CYS A 22 3.02 9.12 3.69
N GLU A 23 2.79 8.16 2.78
CA GLU A 23 1.49 8.00 2.09
C GLU A 23 0.42 7.41 3.03
N GLY A 24 0.84 6.53 3.95
CA GLY A 24 -0.01 5.93 4.98
C GLY A 24 0.06 6.68 6.31
N SER A 25 0.17 5.93 7.40
CA SER A 25 0.33 6.48 8.75
C SER A 25 1.81 6.69 9.08
N CYS A 26 2.16 7.84 9.64
CA CYS A 26 3.50 8.07 10.19
C CYS A 26 3.56 7.64 11.66
N CYS A 27 4.58 6.86 12.01
CA CYS A 27 4.84 6.41 13.37
C CYS A 27 6.16 7.02 13.86
N ASN A 28 6.05 7.98 14.78
CA ASN A 28 7.20 8.61 15.39
C ASN A 28 7.85 7.67 16.41
N THR A 29 9.18 7.61 16.41
CA THR A 29 9.98 6.86 17.39
C THR A 29 11.04 7.75 18.00
N ILE A 30 11.61 7.36 19.13
CA ILE A 30 12.67 8.17 19.76
C ILE A 30 13.92 8.08 18.89
N GLY A 31 14.28 9.18 18.24
CA GLY A 31 15.45 9.29 17.36
C GLY A 31 15.21 8.99 15.87
N SER A 32 13.99 8.67 15.44
CA SER A 32 13.63 8.44 14.03
C SER A 32 12.11 8.36 13.84
N PHE A 33 11.64 8.19 12.61
CA PHE A 33 10.25 7.84 12.31
C PHE A 33 10.20 6.73 11.25
N TYR A 34 9.06 6.06 11.15
CA TYR A 34 8.80 5.13 10.05
C TYR A 34 7.35 5.25 9.55
N CYS A 35 7.16 4.99 8.27
CA CYS A 35 5.85 4.97 7.65
C CYS A 35 5.23 3.57 7.77
N LYS A 36 3.95 3.52 8.12
CA LYS A 36 3.15 2.30 8.21
C LYS A 36 2.02 2.38 7.19
N CYS A 37 1.93 1.36 6.36
CA CYS A 37 0.87 1.24 5.37
C CYS A 37 -0.37 0.55 5.93
N PRO A 38 -1.57 0.86 5.41
CA PRO A 38 -2.82 0.22 5.81
C PRO A 38 -2.84 -1.28 5.46
N GLU A 39 -3.76 -2.02 6.08
CA GLU A 39 -3.89 -3.47 5.87
C GLU A 39 -4.02 -3.82 4.39
N GLY A 40 -3.28 -4.84 3.95
CA GLY A 40 -3.24 -5.25 2.55
C GLY A 40 -2.26 -4.46 1.66
N SER A 41 -1.52 -3.50 2.22
CA SER A 41 -0.46 -2.78 1.50
C SER A 41 0.90 -2.89 2.17
N ARG A 42 1.97 -2.84 1.36
CA ARG A 42 3.36 -2.86 1.84
C ARG A 42 4.01 -1.51 1.61
N LEU A 43 4.99 -1.19 2.44
CA LEU A 43 5.81 0.01 2.26
C LEU A 43 6.69 -0.17 1.01
N ALA A 44 6.82 0.91 0.24
CA ALA A 44 7.67 0.97 -0.93
C ALA A 44 9.15 1.03 -0.56
N ASP A 45 10.04 0.87 -1.55
CA ASP A 45 11.50 0.90 -1.34
C ASP A 45 12.00 2.28 -0.89
N ASP A 46 11.28 3.33 -1.30
CA ASP A 46 11.45 4.71 -0.82
C ASP A 46 11.06 4.92 0.66
N GLY A 47 10.48 3.91 1.31
CA GLY A 47 10.13 3.93 2.73
C GLY A 47 8.98 4.88 3.09
N LYS A 48 8.28 5.43 2.09
CA LYS A 48 7.26 6.46 2.27
C LYS A 48 5.96 6.17 1.53
N ALA A 49 6.03 5.69 0.29
CA ALA A 49 4.87 5.30 -0.49
C ALA A 49 4.35 3.92 -0.06
N CYS A 50 3.07 3.65 -0.27
CA CYS A 50 2.47 2.35 0.02
C CYS A 50 2.17 1.62 -1.29
N MET A 51 2.99 0.62 -1.60
CA MET A 51 2.75 -0.28 -2.71
C MET A 51 1.83 -1.42 -2.26
N GLY A 52 0.56 -1.36 -2.61
CA GLY A 52 -0.35 -2.45 -2.33
C GLY A 52 -1.65 -2.29 -3.06
N GLU A 53 -2.29 -3.42 -3.33
CA GLU A 53 -3.66 -3.40 -3.77
C GLU A 53 -4.46 -2.91 -2.58
N LYS A 54 -4.90 -1.65 -2.63
CA LYS A 54 -5.96 -1.17 -1.74
C LYS A 54 -7.06 -2.22 -1.89
N ARG A 55 -7.18 -3.16 -0.95
CA ARG A 55 -8.40 -3.92 -0.73
C ARG A 55 -9.39 -2.92 -0.13
N ARG A 56 -9.65 -1.88 -0.92
CA ARG A 56 -10.63 -0.85 -0.68
C ARG A 56 -11.91 -1.67 -0.66
N LEU A 57 -12.58 -1.67 0.49
CA LEU A 57 -14.00 -1.94 0.49
C LEU A 57 -14.56 -0.96 -0.54
N LEU A 58 -14.91 -1.47 -1.73
CA LEU A 58 -15.39 -0.65 -2.83
C LEU A 58 -16.56 0.15 -2.28
N GLU A 59 -16.45 1.48 -2.26
CA GLU A 59 -17.59 2.34 -2.00
C GLU A 59 -18.62 2.07 -3.11
N PRO A 60 -19.93 2.13 -2.83
CA PRO A 60 -20.97 1.87 -3.82
C PRO A 60 -20.85 2.87 -4.99
N GLY A 61 -20.17 2.45 -6.08
CA GLY A 61 -19.97 3.27 -7.28
C GLY A 61 -18.57 3.29 -7.89
N GLU A 62 -17.53 2.69 -7.30
CA GLU A 62 -16.21 2.58 -7.96
C GLU A 62 -16.10 1.28 -8.80
N GLU A 63 -15.80 1.39 -10.10
CA GLU A 63 -15.49 0.22 -10.94
C GLU A 63 -14.08 -0.29 -10.60
N SER A 64 -13.97 -1.55 -10.19
CA SER A 64 -12.68 -2.22 -9.98
C SER A 64 -12.00 -2.46 -11.34
N THR A 65 -11.26 -1.48 -11.84
CA THR A 65 -10.59 -1.50 -13.16
C THR A 65 -9.25 -2.25 -13.16
N ARG A 66 -9.04 -3.20 -12.25
CA ARG A 66 -7.82 -4.03 -12.23
C ARG A 66 -8.07 -5.52 -12.10
N THR A 67 -8.97 -6.05 -12.92
CA THR A 67 -8.76 -7.42 -13.42
C THR A 67 -8.01 -7.30 -14.74
N THR A 68 -6.68 -7.14 -14.67
CA THR A 68 -5.85 -7.16 -15.88
C THR A 68 -5.77 -8.60 -16.33
N CYS A 69 -6.66 -9.00 -17.23
CA CYS A 69 -6.65 -10.34 -17.79
C CYS A 69 -5.33 -10.57 -18.55
N SER A 70 -4.72 -11.75 -18.35
CA SER A 70 -3.56 -12.15 -19.14
C SER A 70 -3.88 -12.11 -20.64
N SER A 71 -2.85 -11.98 -21.48
CA SER A 71 -3.03 -11.92 -22.93
C SER A 71 -3.80 -13.14 -23.46
N GLY A 72 -4.91 -12.90 -24.16
CA GLY A 72 -5.78 -13.95 -24.73
C GLY A 72 -7.13 -14.15 -23.99
N PHE A 73 -7.38 -13.41 -22.92
CA PHE A 73 -8.62 -13.49 -22.15
C PHE A 73 -9.45 -12.20 -22.26
N HIS A 74 -10.78 -12.34 -22.28
CA HIS A 74 -11.73 -11.22 -22.24
C HIS A 74 -12.25 -11.01 -20.82
N TYR A 75 -12.27 -9.76 -20.36
CA TYR A 75 -12.86 -9.41 -19.07
C TYR A 75 -14.39 -9.38 -19.16
N GLN A 76 -15.06 -10.14 -18.29
CA GLN A 76 -16.51 -10.16 -18.17
C GLN A 76 -16.96 -9.32 -16.97
N TYR A 77 -17.45 -8.11 -17.24
CA TYR A 77 -17.84 -7.13 -16.21
C TYR A 77 -18.88 -7.66 -15.22
N TYR A 78 -19.83 -8.50 -15.67
CA TYR A 78 -20.91 -9.04 -14.82
C TYR A 78 -20.43 -9.95 -13.68
N ARG A 79 -19.24 -10.54 -13.80
CA ARG A 79 -18.69 -11.48 -12.81
C ARG A 79 -17.26 -11.15 -12.38
N HIS A 80 -16.69 -10.07 -12.91
CA HIS A 80 -15.29 -9.70 -12.70
C HIS A 80 -14.31 -10.84 -13.04
N ASN A 81 -14.62 -11.66 -14.05
CA ASN A 81 -13.83 -12.84 -14.44
C ASN A 81 -13.09 -12.62 -15.76
N CYS A 82 -11.99 -13.34 -15.94
CA CYS A 82 -11.29 -13.46 -17.23
C CYS A 82 -11.76 -14.71 -17.96
N CYS A 83 -12.25 -14.57 -19.18
CA CYS A 83 -12.89 -15.65 -19.94
C CYS A 83 -12.20 -15.90 -21.28
N VAL A 84 -12.16 -17.18 -21.67
CA VAL A 84 -11.91 -17.66 -23.03
C VAL A 84 -13.09 -18.58 -23.37
N PRO A 85 -13.88 -18.34 -24.42
CA PRO A 85 -15.06 -19.15 -24.71
C PRO A 85 -14.71 -20.66 -24.73
N PRO A 86 -15.44 -21.56 -24.02
CA PRO A 86 -16.60 -21.37 -23.14
C PRO A 86 -16.28 -21.23 -21.63
N TYR A 87 -15.02 -21.08 -21.24
CA TYR A 87 -14.54 -21.12 -19.86
C TYR A 87 -14.25 -19.74 -19.27
N CYS A 88 -14.52 -19.57 -17.98
CA CYS A 88 -14.15 -18.36 -17.22
C CYS A 88 -13.35 -18.76 -15.99
N PHE A 89 -12.32 -17.97 -15.69
CA PHE A 89 -11.41 -18.14 -14.55
C PHE A 89 -11.62 -16.98 -13.57
N VAL A 90 -11.54 -17.29 -12.27
CA VAL A 90 -11.65 -16.33 -11.16
C VAL A 90 -10.39 -15.51 -11.00
#